data_AF-A0AAW7YMT5-F1
#
_entry.id   AF-A0AAW7YMT5-F1
#
_cell.length_a   1.000
_cell.length_b   1.000
_cell.length_c   1.000
_cell.angle_alpha   90.00
_cell.angle_beta   90.00
_cell.angle_gamma   90.00
#
_symmetry.space_group_name_H-M   'P 1'
#
loop_
_entity.id
_entity.type
_entity.pdbx_description
1 polymer ?
#
loop_
_entity_poly.entity_id
_entity_poly.type
_entity_poly.pdbx_seq_one_letter_code
_entity_poly.pdbx_strand_id
1 'polypeptide(L)' 'MLRLTLIFIAFIINTTITYLWTSEGTWVNLLFKSLSLSMIIVFMFYYIRFVIENRES' A
#
# COMPACT_ATOMS: atom_id res chain seq x y z
N MET A 1 -7.51 12.79 -5.35
CA MET A 1 -8.19 11.92 -4.35
C MET A 1 -8.43 10.49 -4.82
N LEU A 2 -9.17 10.23 -5.91
CA LEU A 2 -9.48 8.86 -6.40
C LEU A 2 -8.27 7.91 -6.50
N ARG A 3 -7.12 8.40 -6.97
CA ARG A 3 -5.87 7.61 -7.04
C ARG A 3 -5.37 7.13 -5.67
N LEU A 4 -5.42 7.96 -4.64
CA LEU A 4 -5.02 7.58 -3.27
C LEU A 4 -5.97 6.54 -2.70
N THR A 5 -7.28 6.70 -2.94
CA THR A 5 -8.30 5.73 -2.52
C THR A 5 -8.09 4.37 -3.18
N LEU A 6 -7.75 4.32 -4.47
CA LEU A 6 -7.46 3.05 -5.17
C LEU A 6 -6.21 2.36 -4.62
N ILE A 7 -5.14 3.11 -4.33
CA ILE A 7 -3.92 2.55 -3.72
C ILE A 7 -4.22 2.01 -2.32
N PHE A 8 -5.05 2.72 -1.56
CA PHE A 8 -5.47 2.29 -0.23
C PHE A 8 -6.32 1.01 -0.26
N ILE A 9 -7.27 0.89 -1.20
CA ILE A 9 -8.06 -0.34 -1.37
C ILE A 9 -7.17 -1.51 -1.79
N ALA A 10 -6.23 -1.29 -2.74
CA ALA A 10 -5.28 -2.32 -3.16
C ALA A 10 -4.41 -2.80 -1.98
N PHE A 11 -4.00 -1.88 -1.10
CA PHE A 11 -3.27 -2.21 0.11
C PHE A 11 -4.08 -3.10 1.07
N ILE A 12 -5.35 -2.74 1.33
CA ILE A 12 -6.24 -3.56 2.18
C ILE A 12 -6.39 -4.97 1.62
N ILE A 13 -6.62 -5.11 0.32
CA ILE A 13 -6.76 -6.42 -0.34
C ILE A 13 -5.46 -7.22 -0.18
N ASN A 14 -4.31 -6.59 -0.44
CA ASN A 14 -3.01 -7.23 -0.35
C ASN A 14 -2.73 -7.75 1.08
N THR A 15 -2.97 -6.91 2.10
CA THR A 15 -2.79 -7.30 3.51
C THR A 15 -3.78 -8.40 3.92
N THR A 16 -5.02 -8.33 3.45
CA THR A 16 -6.05 -9.34 3.75
C THR A 16 -5.67 -10.72 3.19
N ILE A 17 -5.22 -10.77 1.93
CA ILE A 17 -4.74 -12.01 1.30
C ILE A 17 -3.50 -12.54 2.03
N THR A 18 -2.57 -11.65 2.38
CA THR A 18 -1.36 -12.03 3.12
C THR A 18 -1.74 -12.72 4.44
N TYR A 19 -2.67 -12.14 5.18
CA TYR A 19 -3.05 -12.64 6.51
C TYR A 19 -3.89 -13.93 6.45
N LEU A 20 -4.87 -14.00 5.55
CA LEU A 20 -5.80 -15.14 5.48
C LEU A 20 -5.24 -16.34 4.71
N TRP A 21 -4.39 -16.08 3.72
CA TRP A 21 -3.99 -17.10 2.74
C TRP A 21 -2.52 -17.49 2.80
N THR A 22 -1.69 -16.76 3.56
CA THR A 22 -0.25 -17.07 3.66
C THR A 22 0.15 -17.39 5.09
N SER A 23 1.01 -18.39 5.24
CA SER A 23 1.56 -18.77 6.54
C SER A 23 2.87 -18.03 6.79
N GLU A 24 3.12 -17.62 8.04
CA GLU A 24 4.37 -16.97 8.44
C GLU A 24 5.59 -17.83 8.12
N GLY A 25 6.65 -17.18 7.60
CA GLY A 25 7.90 -17.83 7.20
C GLY A 25 7.89 -18.45 5.80
N THR A 26 6.77 -18.45 5.08
CA THR A 26 6.73 -18.92 3.69
C THR A 26 7.27 -17.86 2.71
N TRP A 27 7.89 -18.31 1.62
CA TRP A 27 8.37 -17.44 0.53
C TRP A 27 7.25 -16.53 -0.01
N VAL A 28 6.03 -17.05 -0.07
CA VAL A 28 4.84 -16.32 -0.52
C VAL A 28 4.50 -15.18 0.44
N ASN A 29 4.54 -15.42 1.76
CA ASN A 29 4.31 -14.37 2.76
C ASN A 29 5.38 -13.25 2.67
N LEU A 30 6.65 -13.61 2.52
CA LEU A 30 7.74 -12.63 2.36
C LEU A 30 7.55 -11.75 1.12
N LEU A 31 7.10 -12.34 0.01
CA LEU A 31 6.78 -11.61 -1.22
C LEU A 31 5.62 -10.64 -0.99
N PHE A 32 4.54 -11.08 -0.36
CA PHE A 32 3.39 -10.22 -0.07
C PHE A 32 3.66 -9.13 0.98
N LYS A 33 4.53 -9.40 1.97
CA LYS A 33 5.06 -8.38 2.88
C LYS A 33 5.87 -7.32 2.13
N SER A 34 6.71 -7.75 1.19
CA SER A 34 7.50 -6.84 0.35
C SER A 34 6.61 -6.00 -0.59
N LEU A 35 5.55 -6.60 -1.14
CA LEU A 35 4.51 -5.89 -1.91
C LEU A 35 3.73 -4.88 -1.05
N SER A 36 3.40 -5.23 0.19
CA SER A 36 2.75 -4.30 1.11
C SER A 36 3.65 -3.10 1.40
N LEU A 37 4.95 -3.35 1.60
CA LEU A 37 5.94 -2.30 1.83
C LEU A 37 6.09 -1.36 0.62
N SER A 38 6.13 -1.90 -0.60
CA SER A 38 6.22 -1.08 -1.81
C SER A 38 4.95 -0.22 -2.03
N MET A 39 3.77 -0.77 -1.74
CA MET A 39 2.52 0.00 -1.78
C MET A 39 2.50 1.16 -0.77
N ILE A 40 3.04 0.97 0.44
CA ILE A 40 3.18 2.04 1.44
C ILE A 40 4.07 3.17 0.90
N ILE A 41 5.20 2.84 0.26
CA ILE A 41 6.10 3.84 -0.32
C ILE A 41 5.39 4.65 -1.41
N VAL A 42 4.69 3.97 -2.32
CA VAL A 42 3.91 4.63 -3.38
C VAL A 42 2.82 5.52 -2.78
N PHE A 43 2.10 5.04 -1.76
CA PHE A 43 1.08 5.81 -1.07
C PHE A 43 1.67 7.08 -0.43
N MET A 44 2.80 6.96 0.28
CA MET A 44 3.48 8.08 0.92
C MET A 44 3.96 9.12 -0.10
N PHE A 45 4.48 8.69 -1.24
CA PHE A 45 4.86 9.60 -2.33
C PHE A 45 3.67 10.41 -2.87
N TYR A 46 2.56 9.73 -3.18
CA TYR A 46 1.35 10.41 -3.66
C TYR A 46 0.71 11.31 -2.60
N TYR A 47 0.77 10.91 -1.33
CA TYR A 47 0.29 11.72 -0.21
C TYR A 47 1.11 13.00 -0.05
N ILE A 48 2.44 12.91 -0.06
CA ILE A 48 3.31 14.09 0.05
C ILE A 48 3.07 15.05 -1.12
N ARG A 49 2.98 14.56 -2.37
CA ARG A 49 2.63 15.42 -3.51
C ARG A 49 1.28 16.10 -3.31
N PHE A 50 0.27 15.35 -2.85
CA PHE A 50 -1.06 15.90 -2.58
C PHE A 50 -1.01 17.00 -1.51
N VAL A 51 -0.26 16.79 -0.42
CA VAL A 51 -0.11 17.78 0.66
C VAL A 51 0.59 19.04 0.14
N ILE A 52 1.65 18.91 -0.66
CA ILE A 52 2.36 20.06 -1.25
C ILE A 52 1.41 20.85 -2.15
N GLU A 53 0.67 20.17 -3.03
CA GLU A 53 -0.22 20.79 -4.01
C GLU A 53 -1.44 21.48 -3.36
N ASN A 54 -1.89 21.02 -2.19
CA ASN A 54 -2.94 21.68 -1.40
C ASN A 54 -2.42 22.73 -0.42
N ARG A 55 -1.10 22.86 -0.25
CA ARG A 55 -0.48 23.87 0.62
C ARG A 55 -0.18 25.18 -0.13
N GLU A 56 -0.19 25.14 -1.45
CA GLU A 56 -0.03 26.31 -2.33
C GLU A 56 -1.38 26.93 -2.77
N SER A 57 -2.51 26.40 -2.28
CA SER A 57 -3.85 26.97 -2.47
C SER A 57 -4.36 27.64 -1.19
#